data_AF-A0AAU5KVU9-F1
#
_entry.id   AF-A0AAU5KVU9-F1
#
_cell.length_a   1.000
_cell.length_b   1.000
_cell.length_c   1.000
_cell.angle_alpha   90.00
_cell.angle_beta   90.00
_cell.angle_gamma   90.00
#
_symmetry.space_group_name_H-M   'P 1'
#
loop_
_entity.id
_entity.type
_entity.pdbx_description
1 polymer ?
#
loop_
_entity_poly.entity_id
_entity_poly.type
_entity_poly.pdbx_seq_one_letter_code
_entity_poly.pdbx_strand_id
1 'polypeptide(L)'
;MRISPTAILVIVVLAILLFGAKRLPDLARSLGQSMRILKSETKAMRSDGAADESAPAQPAPAVAADPAKTIQAAPGASGTARPVAEQPTGTGTDGGGPR
;
A
#
# COMPACT_ATOMS: atom_id res chain seq x y z
N MET A 1 -5.93 29.74 -25.61
CA MET A 1 -6.60 28.43 -25.53
C MET A 1 -7.46 28.41 -24.26
N ARG A 2 -8.76 28.68 -24.39
CA ARG A 2 -9.68 28.70 -23.23
C ARG A 2 -10.21 27.29 -23.05
N ILE A 3 -9.85 26.64 -21.95
CA ILE A 3 -10.44 25.36 -21.59
C ILE A 3 -11.85 25.67 -21.10
N SER A 4 -12.83 25.38 -21.96
CA SER A 4 -14.24 25.51 -21.61
C SER A 4 -14.60 24.37 -20.64
N PRO A 5 -15.36 24.63 -19.56
CA PRO A 5 -15.82 23.59 -18.62
C PRO A 5 -16.47 22.39 -19.34
N THR A 6 -17.15 22.64 -20.46
CA THR A 6 -17.74 21.62 -21.33
C THR A 6 -16.70 20.64 -21.90
N ALA A 7 -15.50 21.10 -22.27
CA ALA A 7 -14.45 20.23 -22.82
C ALA A 7 -13.93 19.25 -21.76
N ILE A 8 -13.77 19.71 -20.51
CA ILE A 8 -13.37 18.85 -19.39
C ILE A 8 -14.43 17.76 -19.17
N LEU A 9 -15.72 18.13 -19.20
CA LEU A 9 -16.82 17.20 -19.01
C LEU A 9 -16.83 16.09 -20.07
N VAL A 10 -16.61 16.45 -21.35
CA VAL A 10 -16.50 15.48 -22.45
C VAL A 10 -15.35 14.50 -22.21
N ILE A 11 -14.17 14.97 -21.82
CA ILE A 11 -13.00 14.11 -21.55
C ILE A 11 -13.29 13.14 -20.39
N VAL A 12 -13.91 13.62 -19.31
CA VAL A 12 -14.28 12.78 -18.16
C VAL A 12 -15.28 11.71 -18.57
N VAL A 13 -16.27 12.03 -19.39
CA VAL A 13 -17.23 11.05 -19.91
C VAL A 13 -16.51 9.99 -20.74
N LEU A 14 -15.60 10.38 -21.64
CA LEU A 14 -14.80 9.41 -22.40
C LEU A 14 -13.96 8.53 -21.47
N ALA A 15 -13.29 9.11 -20.47
CA ALA A 15 -12.51 8.35 -19.51
C ALA A 15 -13.39 7.33 -18.74
N ILE A 16 -14.60 7.70 -18.34
CA ILE A 16 -15.55 6.79 -17.71
C ILE A 16 -16.01 5.68 -18.67
N LEU A 17 -16.20 5.96 -19.95
CA LEU A 17 -16.54 4.94 -20.94
C LEU A 17 -15.40 3.94 -21.18
N LEU A 18 -14.15 4.42 -21.22
CA LEU A 18 -12.98 3.57 -21.47
C LEU A 18 -12.57 2.76 -20.23
N PHE A 19 -12.55 3.40 -19.05
CA PHE A 19 -12.09 2.77 -17.81
C PHE A 19 -13.23 2.17 -16.99
N GLY A 20 -14.46 2.63 -17.18
CA GLY A 20 -15.65 2.22 -16.41
C GLY A 20 -15.88 3.07 -15.16
N ALA A 21 -17.15 3.30 -14.82
CA ALA A 21 -17.57 4.13 -13.68
C ALA A 21 -17.05 3.62 -12.32
N LYS A 22 -16.76 2.32 -12.18
CA LYS A 22 -16.20 1.73 -10.94
C LYS A 22 -14.67 1.85 -10.84
N ARG A 23 -13.94 2.03 -11.95
CA ARG A 23 -12.47 2.09 -11.94
C ARG A 23 -11.93 3.48 -11.71
N LEU A 24 -12.60 4.53 -12.20
CA LEU A 24 -12.22 5.92 -11.89
C LEU A 24 -12.10 6.19 -10.37
N PRO A 25 -13.11 5.88 -9.54
CA PRO A 25 -13.03 6.14 -8.10
C PRO A 25 -12.01 5.23 -7.40
N ASP A 26 -11.84 4.00 -7.88
CA ASP A 26 -10.88 3.03 -7.33
C ASP A 26 -9.43 3.49 -7.57
N LEU A 27 -9.11 3.90 -8.80
CA LEU A 27 -7.82 4.50 -9.16
C LEU A 27 -7.56 5.82 -8.43
N ALA A 28 -8.59 6.67 -8.29
CA ALA A 28 -8.45 7.92 -7.54
C ALA A 28 -8.17 7.66 -6.05
N ARG A 29 -8.81 6.64 -5.45
CA ARG A 29 -8.58 6.25 -4.05
C ARG A 29 -7.18 5.68 -3.84
N SER A 30 -6.73 4.77 -4.70
CA SER A 30 -5.40 4.16 -4.57
C SER A 30 -4.28 5.18 -4.83
N LEU A 31 -4.43 6.04 -5.86
CA LEU A 31 -3.49 7.11 -6.14
C LEU A 31 -3.49 8.16 -5.02
N GLY A 32 -4.66 8.52 -4.48
CA GLY A 32 -4.79 9.46 -3.37
C GLY A 32 -4.12 8.97 -2.08
N GLN A 33 -4.20 7.67 -1.80
CA GLN A 33 -3.52 7.06 -0.65
C GLN A 33 -1.99 7.15 -0.80
N SER A 34 -1.44 6.83 -1.97
CA SER A 34 -0.01 6.98 -2.26
C SER A 34 0.42 8.46 -2.19
N MET A 35 -0.34 9.36 -2.84
CA MET A 35 -0.07 10.79 -2.79
C MET A 35 -0.08 11.35 -1.37
N ARG A 36 -0.92 10.83 -0.47
CA ARG A 36 -0.98 11.27 0.93
C ARG A 36 0.32 10.96 1.67
N ILE A 37 0.85 9.75 1.50
CA ILE A 37 2.11 9.32 2.12
C ILE A 37 3.27 10.18 1.60
N LEU A 38 3.35 10.32 0.28
CA LEU A 38 4.36 11.16 -0.37
C LEU A 38 4.23 12.63 0.05
N LYS A 39 3.01 13.16 0.17
CA LYS A 39 2.74 14.52 0.65
C LYS A 39 3.20 14.70 2.09
N SER A 40 2.97 13.74 2.98
CA SER A 40 3.41 13.83 4.38
C SER A 40 4.94 13.80 4.51
N GLU A 41 5.61 12.92 3.77
CA GLU A 41 7.08 12.85 3.77
C GLU A 41 7.69 14.11 3.15
N THR A 42 7.15 14.56 2.02
CA THR A 42 7.59 15.81 1.37
C THR A 42 7.31 17.04 2.26
N LYS A 43 6.20 17.05 3.01
CA LYS A 43 5.88 18.13 3.96
C LYS A 43 6.87 18.12 5.12
N ALA A 44 7.22 16.95 5.67
CA ALA A 44 8.24 16.85 6.72
C ALA A 44 9.59 17.41 6.26
N MET A 45 10.03 17.07 5.04
CA MET A 45 11.25 17.63 4.46
C MET A 45 11.17 19.15 4.23
N ARG A 46 9.98 19.68 3.89
CA ARG A 46 9.78 21.13 3.70
C ARG A 46 9.64 21.89 5.01
N SER A 47 9.11 21.24 6.05
CA SER A 47 8.90 21.80 7.39
C SER A 47 10.17 21.85 8.23
N ASP A 48 11.19 21.01 7.95
CA ASP A 48 12.52 21.10 8.58
C ASP A 48 13.26 22.41 8.26
N GLY A 49 12.78 23.18 7.25
CA GLY A 49 13.32 24.50 6.87
C GLY A 49 12.45 25.72 7.22
N ALA A 50 11.25 25.54 7.76
CA ALA A 50 10.37 26.64 8.17
C ALA A 50 9.41 26.16 9.26
N ALA A 51 9.58 26.70 10.47
CA ALA A 51 8.73 26.45 11.62
C ALA A 51 7.25 26.71 11.30
N ASP A 52 6.41 25.78 11.76
CA ASP A 52 4.97 25.88 12.08
C ASP A 52 4.02 26.54 11.06
N GLU A 53 2.99 25.79 10.64
CA GLU A 53 1.58 26.19 10.72
C GLU A 53 0.69 25.18 9.98
N SER A 54 -0.47 24.90 10.56
CA SER A 54 -1.59 24.14 10.01
C SER A 54 -1.42 22.61 9.93
N ALA A 55 -1.85 21.93 11.00
CA ALA A 55 -2.42 20.60 10.91
C ALA A 55 -3.83 20.70 10.30
N PRO A 56 -4.09 20.20 9.07
CA PRO A 56 -5.45 20.04 8.61
C PRO A 56 -6.04 18.84 9.33
N ALA A 57 -7.22 19.03 9.92
CA ALA A 57 -8.02 17.98 10.55
C ALA A 57 -8.01 16.71 9.67
N GLN A 58 -7.54 15.62 10.28
CA GLN A 58 -7.60 14.29 9.71
C GLN A 58 -9.07 14.01 9.33
N PRO A 59 -9.41 13.84 8.04
CA PRO A 59 -10.74 13.38 7.70
C PRO A 59 -10.83 11.97 8.28
N ALA A 60 -11.72 11.78 9.26
CA ALA A 60 -12.12 10.46 9.71
C ALA A 60 -12.45 9.61 8.46
N PRO A 61 -12.05 8.33 8.41
CA PRO A 61 -12.32 7.50 7.25
C PRO A 61 -13.83 7.45 7.05
N ALA A 62 -14.31 8.07 5.98
CA ALA A 62 -15.67 7.90 5.50
C ALA A 62 -15.80 6.42 5.13
N VAL A 63 -16.38 5.67 6.07
CA VAL A 63 -16.94 4.35 5.85
C VAL A 63 -17.89 4.46 4.66
N ALA A 64 -17.43 4.05 3.48
CA ALA A 64 -18.23 4.01 2.27
C ALA A 64 -18.01 2.66 1.58
N ALA A 65 -18.81 1.72 2.07
CA ALA A 65 -19.31 0.51 1.44
C ALA A 65 -18.26 -0.52 1.00
N ASP A 66 -18.09 -1.51 1.88
CA ASP A 66 -17.99 -2.91 1.49
C ASP A 66 -19.26 -3.33 0.74
N PRO A 67 -19.15 -3.91 -0.47
CA PRO A 67 -20.14 -4.89 -0.86
C PRO A 67 -19.41 -6.12 -1.41
N ALA A 68 -18.81 -6.91 -0.53
CA ALA A 68 -18.55 -8.33 -0.80
C ALA A 68 -18.15 -9.07 0.48
N LYS A 69 -19.08 -9.18 1.42
CA LYS A 69 -19.12 -10.35 2.30
C LYS A 69 -19.39 -11.60 1.44
N THR A 70 -18.33 -12.18 0.87
CA THR A 70 -18.39 -13.51 0.24
C THR A 70 -17.19 -14.34 0.72
N ILE A 71 -17.46 -15.05 1.82
CA ILE A 71 -16.90 -16.34 2.22
C ILE A 71 -15.50 -16.29 2.87
N GLN A 72 -15.56 -16.30 4.21
CA GLN A 72 -14.57 -16.82 5.13
C GLN A 72 -14.17 -18.26 4.73
N ALA A 73 -12.96 -18.44 4.20
CA ALA A 73 -12.26 -19.72 4.26
C ALA A 73 -11.50 -19.78 5.59
N ALA A 74 -11.72 -20.84 6.35
CA ALA A 74 -11.17 -21.02 7.70
C ALA A 74 -9.62 -20.98 7.71
N PRO A 75 -8.98 -20.38 8.74
CA PRO A 75 -7.55 -20.52 8.96
C PRO A 75 -7.29 -21.91 9.55
N GLY A 76 -6.93 -22.85 8.69
CA GLY A 76 -6.56 -24.20 9.08
C GLY A 76 -5.68 -24.82 8.00
N ALA A 77 -4.50 -25.28 8.41
CA ALA A 77 -3.45 -25.89 7.58
C ALA A 77 -2.60 -24.90 6.75
N SER A 78 -1.92 -23.97 7.43
CA SER A 78 -0.53 -23.71 7.05
C SER A 78 0.19 -25.06 7.09
N GLY A 79 0.54 -25.55 5.90
CA GLY A 79 1.17 -26.85 5.70
C GLY A 79 2.32 -27.05 6.67
N THR A 80 2.20 -28.11 7.45
CA THR A 80 3.27 -28.74 8.20
C THR A 80 4.38 -29.13 7.22
N ALA A 81 5.33 -28.23 6.98
CA ALA A 81 6.66 -28.56 6.51
C ALA A 81 7.63 -28.31 7.67
N ARG A 82 7.64 -29.26 8.62
CA ARG A 82 8.70 -29.40 9.61
C ARG A 82 9.41 -30.73 9.35
N PRO A 83 10.57 -30.74 8.70
CA PRO A 83 11.67 -31.60 9.12
C PRO A 83 12.38 -30.86 10.27
N VAL A 84 12.21 -31.30 11.53
CA VAL A 84 13.24 -32.06 12.27
C VAL A 84 14.60 -31.36 12.11
N ALA A 85 14.93 -30.37 12.95
CA ALA A 85 15.58 -30.55 14.25
C ALA A 85 16.80 -31.48 14.19
N GLU A 86 17.98 -30.89 13.97
CA GLU A 86 19.08 -31.11 14.90
C GLU A 86 20.01 -29.88 14.92
N GLN A 87 20.45 -29.56 16.12
CA GLN A 87 21.07 -28.32 16.56
C GLN A 87 22.60 -28.61 16.77
N PRO A 88 23.41 -27.75 17.42
CA PRO A 88 24.74 -27.39 16.98
C PRO A 88 25.87 -28.02 17.82
N THR A 89 26.97 -28.44 17.20
CA THR A 89 28.25 -28.72 17.90
C THR A 89 29.35 -28.40 16.90
N GLY A 90 30.19 -27.39 17.06
CA GLY A 90 31.05 -27.16 18.21
C GLY A 90 32.32 -27.98 18.01
N THR A 91 33.49 -27.33 18.09
CA THR A 91 34.87 -27.88 18.05
C THR A 91 35.41 -28.15 16.62
N GLY A 92 36.49 -27.55 16.10
CA GLY A 92 37.70 -27.01 16.73
C GLY A 92 38.73 -28.12 16.90
N THR A 93 39.94 -27.95 16.34
CA THR A 93 41.18 -28.66 16.74
C THR A 93 41.22 -30.11 16.18
N ASP A 94 42.29 -30.73 15.68
CA ASP A 94 43.72 -30.51 15.47
C ASP A 94 44.25 -31.85 14.91
N GLY A 95 45.39 -31.84 14.21
CA GLY A 95 46.39 -32.91 14.34
C GLY A 95 46.14 -34.31 13.75
N GLY A 96 46.99 -34.67 12.79
CA GLY A 96 47.75 -35.94 12.86
C GLY A 96 47.14 -37.19 12.21
N GLY A 97 47.97 -37.90 11.42
CA GLY A 97 47.73 -39.29 10.99
C GLY A 97 47.68 -40.28 12.17
N PRO A 98 47.74 -41.62 11.97
CA PRO A 98 48.46 -42.32 10.90
C PRO A 98 47.59 -43.34 10.16
N ARG A 99 48.05 -43.80 8.99
CA ARG A 99 48.21 -45.21 8.56
C ARG A 99 48.72 -45.24 7.12
#